data_AF-A0A846PE00-F1
#
_entry.id   AF-A0A846PE00-F1
#
_cell.length_a   1.000
_cell.length_b   1.000
_cell.length_c   1.000
_cell.angle_alpha   90.00
_cell.angle_beta   90.00
_cell.angle_gamma   90.00
#
_symmetry.space_group_name_H-M   'P 1'
#
loop_
_entity.id
_entity.type
_entity.pdbx_description
1 polymer ?
#
loop_
_entity_poly.entity_id
_entity_poly.type
_entity_poly.pdbx_seq_one_letter_code
_entity_poly.pdbx_strand_id
1 'polypeptide(L)'
;MNEVIEDISKLWNLKFKDYNEYLENYGDPLSDKALHTITGYYDGLGFLLHKRLIDIETIEYILSGSSTNVWEKLKPITEGMRKQYNLPELSKWFEYLYNELQRREQRLQQTQQ
;
A
#
# COMPACT_ATOMS: atom_id res chain seq x y z
N MET A 1 -4.62 0.81 -14.78
CA MET A 1 -3.24 0.33 -14.54
C MET A 1 -2.22 1.44 -14.79
N ASN A 2 -2.24 2.12 -15.94
CA ASN A 2 -1.31 3.24 -16.25
C ASN A 2 -1.30 4.35 -15.18
N GLU A 3 -2.46 4.85 -14.76
CA GLU A 3 -2.53 5.91 -13.72
C GLU A 3 -1.92 5.48 -12.38
N VAL A 4 -2.15 4.24 -11.94
CA VAL A 4 -1.57 3.70 -10.70
C VAL A 4 -0.05 3.64 -10.80
N ILE A 5 0.50 3.23 -11.95
CA ILE A 5 1.95 3.17 -12.17
C ILE A 5 2.56 4.58 -12.15
N GLU A 6 1.91 5.55 -12.78
CA GLU A 6 2.32 6.96 -12.77
C GLU A 6 2.30 7.54 -11.35
N ASP A 7 1.25 7.26 -10.57
CA ASP A 7 1.12 7.74 -9.20
C ASP A 7 2.14 7.06 -8.27
N ILE A 8 2.43 5.76 -8.44
CA ILE A 8 3.54 5.08 -7.75
C ILE A 8 4.88 5.75 -8.10
N SER A 9 5.09 6.17 -9.35
CA SER A 9 6.31 6.88 -9.75
C SER A 9 6.43 8.23 -9.03
N LYS A 10 5.31 8.95 -8.82
CA LYS A 10 5.29 10.19 -8.01
C LYS A 10 5.60 9.90 -6.55
N LEU A 11 5.02 8.85 -5.97
CA LEU A 11 5.27 8.42 -4.59
C LEU A 11 6.77 8.17 -4.34
N TRP A 12 7.48 7.56 -5.29
CA TRP A 12 8.93 7.33 -5.16
C TRP A 12 9.77 8.61 -5.15
N ASN A 13 9.26 9.71 -5.72
CA ASN A 13 9.95 11.00 -5.71
C ASN A 13 9.73 11.78 -4.40
N LEU A 14 8.82 11.35 -3.54
CA LEU A 14 8.56 12.00 -2.26
C LEU A 14 9.69 11.70 -1.26
N LYS A 15 10.17 12.74 -0.59
CA LYS A 15 11.25 12.70 0.40
C LYS A 15 10.69 13.12 1.76
N PHE A 16 10.48 12.11 2.60
CA PHE A 16 10.03 12.26 3.97
C PHE A 16 10.46 11.02 4.76
N LYS A 17 10.71 11.20 6.06
CA LYS A 17 11.00 10.09 7.00
C LYS A 17 9.75 9.66 7.76
N ASP A 18 8.86 10.61 8.03
CA ASP A 18 7.65 10.39 8.81
C ASP A 18 6.48 11.27 8.30
N TYR A 19 5.35 11.15 9.00
CA TYR A 19 4.13 11.88 8.65
C TYR A 19 4.26 13.40 8.80
N ASN A 20 4.99 13.88 9.81
CA ASN A 20 5.11 15.31 10.05
C ASN A 20 5.95 15.95 8.95
N GLU A 21 7.07 15.33 8.58
CA GLU A 21 7.89 15.80 7.45
C GLU A 21 7.10 15.74 6.12
N TYR A 22 6.23 14.74 5.93
CA TYR A 22 5.33 14.72 4.77
C TYR A 22 4.37 15.93 4.81
N LEU A 23 3.70 16.16 5.93
CA LEU A 23 2.70 17.22 6.08
C LEU A 23 3.32 18.61 5.87
N GLU A 24 4.52 18.85 6.41
CA GLU A 24 5.27 20.09 6.23
C GLU A 24 5.68 20.34 4.77
N ASN A 25 6.13 19.29 4.07
CA ASN A 25 6.67 19.43 2.71
C ASN A 25 5.60 19.38 1.61
N TYR A 26 4.50 18.64 1.84
CA TYR A 26 3.53 18.29 0.80
C TYR A 26 2.09 18.66 1.15
N GLY A 27 1.80 19.05 2.40
CA GLY A 27 0.46 19.41 2.84
C GLY A 27 -0.42 18.20 3.18
N ASP A 28 -1.74 18.44 3.25
CA ASP A 28 -2.70 17.44 3.73
C ASP A 28 -2.87 16.27 2.75
N PRO A 29 -2.51 15.03 3.14
CA PRO A 29 -2.64 13.86 2.27
C PRO A 29 -4.08 13.50 1.90
N LEU A 30 -5.11 14.00 2.63
CA LEU A 30 -6.50 13.85 2.19
C LEU A 30 -6.78 14.56 0.86
N SER A 31 -5.98 15.54 0.47
CA SER A 31 -6.10 16.23 -0.82
C SER A 31 -5.23 15.63 -1.93
N ASP A 32 -4.37 14.66 -1.59
CA ASP A 32 -3.42 14.08 -2.53
C ASP A 32 -4.08 12.97 -3.37
N LYS A 33 -4.42 13.30 -4.61
CA LYS A 33 -5.03 12.36 -5.57
C LYS A 33 -4.17 11.11 -5.77
N ALA A 34 -2.84 11.24 -5.83
CA ALA A 34 -1.97 10.10 -6.09
C ALA A 34 -2.04 9.09 -4.93
N LEU A 35 -2.07 9.58 -3.69
CA LEU A 35 -2.26 8.72 -2.52
C LEU A 35 -3.59 7.97 -2.57
N HIS A 36 -4.69 8.64 -2.93
CA HIS A 36 -6.00 8.00 -3.07
C HIS A 36 -6.05 6.96 -4.18
N THR A 37 -5.45 7.24 -5.34
CA THR A 37 -5.34 6.28 -6.44
C THR A 37 -4.62 5.01 -5.99
N ILE A 38 -3.45 5.17 -5.36
CA ILE A 38 -2.61 4.05 -4.93
C ILE A 38 -3.33 3.26 -3.84
N THR A 39 -3.74 3.91 -2.76
CA THR A 39 -4.38 3.24 -1.61
C THR A 39 -5.67 2.55 -2.03
N GLY A 40 -6.52 3.18 -2.84
CA GLY A 40 -7.75 2.57 -3.36
C GLY A 40 -7.51 1.35 -4.25
N TYR A 41 -6.46 1.38 -5.09
CA TYR A 41 -6.09 0.24 -5.92
C TYR A 41 -5.69 -0.97 -5.07
N TYR A 42 -4.78 -0.78 -4.11
CA TYR A 42 -4.32 -1.87 -3.26
C TYR A 42 -5.36 -2.33 -2.24
N ASP A 43 -6.19 -1.42 -1.70
CA ASP A 43 -7.33 -1.77 -0.85
C ASP A 43 -8.32 -2.66 -1.61
N GLY A 44 -8.61 -2.33 -2.86
CA GLY A 44 -9.46 -3.15 -3.73
C GLY A 44 -8.93 -4.57 -3.87
N LEU A 45 -7.64 -4.72 -4.19
CA LEU A 45 -7.00 -6.04 -4.29
C LEU A 45 -7.02 -6.80 -2.96
N GLY A 46 -6.69 -6.12 -1.86
CA GLY A 46 -6.71 -6.73 -0.53
C GLY A 46 -8.11 -7.17 -0.09
N PHE A 47 -9.14 -6.39 -0.43
CA PHE A 47 -10.52 -6.75 -0.16
C PHE A 47 -10.94 -7.98 -0.96
N LEU A 48 -10.61 -8.04 -2.26
CA LEU A 48 -10.91 -9.20 -3.10
C LEU A 48 -10.21 -10.46 -2.59
N LEU A 49 -8.94 -10.35 -2.17
CA LEU A 49 -8.18 -11.44 -1.56
C LEU A 49 -8.85 -11.91 -0.26
N HIS A 50 -9.19 -10.96 0.62
CA HIS A 50 -9.87 -11.25 1.89
C HIS A 50 -11.21 -11.97 1.68
N LYS A 51 -11.96 -11.59 0.64
CA LYS A 51 -13.22 -12.24 0.25
C LYS A 51 -13.04 -13.53 -0.54
N ARG A 52 -11.80 -13.97 -0.79
CA ARG A 52 -11.46 -15.18 -1.57
C ARG A 52 -12.04 -15.14 -2.99
N LEU A 53 -12.19 -13.94 -3.56
CA LEU A 53 -12.65 -13.75 -4.94
C LEU A 53 -11.50 -13.77 -5.94
N ILE A 54 -10.27 -13.62 -5.46
CA ILE A 54 -9.02 -13.73 -6.21
C ILE A 54 -8.01 -14.45 -5.32
N ASP A 55 -7.15 -15.28 -5.90
CA ASP A 55 -6.06 -15.92 -5.19
C ASP A 55 -4.81 -15.03 -5.14
N ILE A 56 -3.92 -15.35 -4.21
CA ILE A 56 -2.71 -14.56 -3.97
C ILE A 56 -1.71 -14.61 -5.13
N GLU A 57 -1.69 -15.70 -5.91
CA GLU A 57 -0.75 -15.88 -7.02
C GLU A 57 -1.15 -15.00 -8.21
N THR A 58 -2.45 -14.92 -8.48
CA THR A 58 -3.02 -13.99 -9.45
C THR A 58 -2.71 -12.53 -9.06
N ILE A 59 -2.77 -12.18 -7.76
CA ILE A 59 -2.38 -10.84 -7.31
C ILE A 59 -0.88 -10.59 -7.52
N GLU A 60 0.00 -11.53 -7.18
CA GLU A 60 1.44 -11.40 -7.43
C GLU A 60 1.74 -11.16 -8.92
N TYR A 61 1.01 -11.86 -9.79
CA TYR A 61 1.09 -11.65 -11.24
C TYR A 61 0.63 -10.24 -11.66
N ILE A 62 -0.50 -9.75 -11.12
CA ILE A 62 -1.00 -8.38 -11.37
C ILE A 62 0.02 -7.33 -10.90
N LEU A 63 0.71 -7.58 -9.80
CA LEU A 63 1.66 -6.65 -9.18
C LEU A 63 3.09 -6.82 -9.71
N SER A 64 3.30 -7.74 -10.65
CA SER A 64 4.61 -8.09 -11.22
C SER A 64 5.67 -8.33 -10.15
N GLY A 65 5.30 -8.92 -9.01
CA GLY A 65 6.20 -9.21 -7.88
C GLY A 65 6.75 -8.00 -7.10
N SER A 66 6.24 -6.77 -7.28
CA SER A 66 6.89 -5.54 -6.77
C SER A 66 6.19 -4.79 -5.62
N SER A 67 5.16 -5.38 -5.00
CA SER A 67 4.16 -4.62 -4.23
C SER A 67 4.46 -4.32 -2.77
N THR A 68 5.44 -4.97 -2.14
CA THR A 68 5.69 -4.79 -0.69
C THR A 68 6.26 -3.41 -0.36
N ASN A 69 7.09 -2.86 -1.24
CA ASN A 69 7.81 -1.61 -0.99
C ASN A 69 6.88 -0.39 -1.03
N VAL A 70 5.73 -0.48 -1.73
CA VAL A 70 4.74 0.61 -1.80
C VAL A 70 4.05 0.80 -0.45
N TRP A 71 3.66 -0.29 0.22
CA TRP A 71 3.07 -0.21 1.56
C TRP A 71 4.06 0.40 2.55
N GLU A 72 5.32 -0.04 2.54
CA GLU A 72 6.34 0.47 3.45
C GLU A 72 6.56 1.97 3.30
N LYS A 73 6.55 2.48 2.06
CA LYS A 73 6.64 3.91 1.78
C LYS A 73 5.41 4.69 2.27
N LEU A 74 4.22 4.13 2.15
CA LEU A 74 2.95 4.78 2.52
C LEU A 74 2.55 4.60 3.98
N LYS A 75 3.14 3.64 4.68
CA LYS A 75 2.80 3.30 6.07
C LYS A 75 2.91 4.51 7.01
N PRO A 76 3.98 5.33 7.00
CA PRO A 76 4.05 6.50 7.87
C PRO A 76 2.92 7.51 7.61
N ILE A 77 2.56 7.70 6.33
CA ILE A 77 1.46 8.60 5.94
C ILE A 77 0.12 8.04 6.42
N THR A 78 -0.13 6.76 6.16
CA THR A 78 -1.37 6.07 6.55
C THR A 78 -1.56 6.08 8.06
N GLU A 79 -0.53 5.74 8.84
CA GLU A 79 -0.60 5.77 10.31
C GLU A 79 -0.80 7.20 10.86
N GLY A 80 -0.17 8.18 10.23
CA GLY A 80 -0.39 9.60 10.53
C GLY A 80 -1.84 10.04 10.30
N MET A 81 -2.39 9.72 9.13
CA MET A 81 -3.78 9.99 8.78
C MET A 81 -4.77 9.29 9.70
N ARG A 82 -4.53 8.02 10.04
CA ARG A 82 -5.36 7.26 11.01
C ARG A 82 -5.47 8.00 12.34
N LYS A 83 -4.36 8.55 12.84
CA LYS A 83 -4.29 9.32 14.09
C LYS A 83 -4.93 10.70 13.96
N GLN A 84 -4.55 11.47 12.95
CA GLN A 84 -4.98 12.86 12.75
C GLN A 84 -6.50 12.95 12.50
N TYR A 85 -7.05 12.03 11.70
CA TYR A 85 -8.45 12.07 11.29
C TYR A 85 -9.35 11.08 12.03
N ASN A 86 -8.81 10.34 13.00
CA ASN A 86 -9.53 9.28 13.72
C ASN A 86 -10.18 8.26 12.76
N LEU A 87 -9.41 7.80 11.77
CA LEU A 87 -9.85 6.85 10.74
C LEU A 87 -9.10 5.52 10.88
N PRO A 88 -9.30 4.73 11.95
CA PRO A 88 -8.47 3.55 12.25
C PRO A 88 -8.45 2.49 11.13
N GLU A 89 -9.51 2.44 10.32
CA GLU A 89 -9.70 1.46 9.26
C GLU A 89 -9.15 1.91 7.88
N LEU A 90 -8.57 3.11 7.79
CA LEU A 90 -8.00 3.64 6.54
C LEU A 90 -6.95 2.67 5.98
N SER A 91 -7.07 2.29 4.71
CA SER A 91 -6.15 1.38 4.02
C SER A 91 -5.99 -0.01 4.66
N LYS A 92 -6.98 -0.47 5.44
CA LYS A 92 -6.86 -1.74 6.17
C LYS A 92 -6.72 -2.96 5.26
N TRP A 93 -7.29 -2.91 4.06
CA TRP A 93 -7.24 -4.04 3.14
C TRP A 93 -5.91 -4.07 2.39
N PHE A 94 -5.34 -2.91 2.11
CA PHE A 94 -3.96 -2.79 1.66
C PHE A 94 -2.99 -3.34 2.73
N GLU A 95 -3.17 -2.98 4.00
CA GLU A 95 -2.38 -3.55 5.09
C GLU A 95 -2.53 -5.08 5.18
N TYR A 96 -3.76 -5.59 5.08
CA TYR A 96 -4.03 -7.02 5.01
C TYR A 96 -3.31 -7.68 3.83
N LEU A 97 -3.38 -7.09 2.64
CA LEU A 97 -2.71 -7.58 1.43
C LEU A 97 -1.19 -7.65 1.63
N TYR A 98 -0.58 -6.59 2.14
CA TYR A 98 0.85 -6.57 2.45
C TYR A 98 1.24 -7.72 3.38
N ASN A 99 0.49 -7.94 4.45
CA ASN A 99 0.76 -9.00 5.41
C ASN A 99 0.64 -10.40 4.78
N GLU A 100 -0.35 -10.64 3.92
CA GLU A 100 -0.50 -11.92 3.24
C GLU A 100 0.64 -12.20 2.25
N LEU A 101 1.08 -11.17 1.51
CA LEU A 101 2.24 -11.26 0.61
C LEU A 101 3.53 -11.57 1.40
N GLN A 102 3.77 -10.87 2.52
CA GLN A 102 4.90 -11.15 3.40
C GLN A 102 4.90 -12.58 3.95
N ARG A 103 3.74 -13.08 4.40
CA ARG A 103 3.62 -14.47 4.88
C ARG A 103 3.88 -15.49 3.78
N ARG A 104 3.49 -15.20 2.54
CA ARG A 104 3.76 -16.08 1.39
C ARG A 104 5.24 -16.13 1.07
N GLU A 105 5.89 -14.97 0.97
CA GLU A 105 7.33 -14.86 0.73
C GLU A 105 8.13 -15.66 1.76
N GLN A 106 7.80 -15.53 3.05
CA GLN A 106 8.42 -16.31 4.12
C GLN A 106 8.26 -17.84 3.94
N ARG A 107 7.07 -18.31 3.53
CA ARG A 107 6.84 -19.74 3.24
C ARG A 107 7.66 -20.23 2.05
N LEU A 108 7.77 -19.42 1.00
CA LEU A 108 8.56 -19.76 -0.18
C LEU A 108 10.05 -19.87 0.17
N GLN A 109 10.58 -18.96 0.97
CA GLN A 109 11.97 -19.00 1.46
C GLN A 109 12.24 -20.24 2.34
N GLN A 110 11.29 -20.63 3.18
CA GLN A 110 11.41 -21.83 4.02
C GLN A 110 11.32 -23.15 3.24
N THR A 111 10.60 -23.17 2.12
CA THR A 111 10.45 -24.38 1.28
C THR A 111 11.65 -24.59 0.35
N GLN A 112 12.50 -23.58 0.18
CA GLN A 112 13.72 -23.62 -0.63
C GLN A 112 14.99 -24.00 0.17
N GLN A 113 14.86 -24.23 1.48
CA GLN A 113 15.93 -24.71 2.38
C GLN A 113 15.77 -26.22 2.66
#